data_AF-A0A2E9TCK0-F1
#
_entry.id   AF-A0A2E9TCK0-F1
#
_cell.length_a   1.000
_cell.length_b   1.000
_cell.length_c   1.000
_cell.angle_alpha   90.00
_cell.angle_beta   90.00
_cell.angle_gamma   90.00
#
_symmetry.space_group_name_H-M   'P 1'
#
loop_
_entity.id
_entity.type
_entity.pdbx_description
1 polymer ?
#
loop_
_entity_poly.entity_id
_entity_poly.type
_entity_poly.pdbx_seq_one_letter_code
_entity_poly.pdbx_strand_id
1 'polypeptide(L)'
;MSPARKRKKVRNPPAPTPGFAAAFVDFKIDLHGLFVRDAIVALDKHLQICFAANAPIIHVVHGHGSGRLKTAVRDHLKDHDLVDKVYPAAYGMGGDGVTIAELKTGDRYATRKNSHNAAPLPPPDDRR
;
A
#
# COMPACT_ATOMS: atom_id res chain seq x y z
N MET A 1 33.43 20.98 48.66
CA MET A 1 33.31 19.58 48.19
C MET A 1 31.91 19.34 47.62
N SER A 2 31.80 18.98 46.34
CA SER A 2 30.54 18.73 45.62
C SER A 2 29.98 17.32 45.87
N PRO A 3 28.66 17.06 45.82
CA PRO A 3 28.12 15.72 45.96
C PRO A 3 28.09 14.95 44.63
N ALA A 4 28.38 13.65 44.71
CA ALA A 4 28.48 12.73 43.58
C ALA A 4 27.12 12.40 42.94
N ARG A 5 27.02 12.60 41.62
CA ARG A 5 25.83 12.28 40.82
C ARG A 5 25.82 10.78 40.46
N LYS A 6 24.93 9.99 41.07
CA LYS A 6 24.70 8.57 40.73
C LYS A 6 24.20 8.45 39.28
N ARG A 7 24.91 7.66 38.45
CA ARG A 7 24.53 7.32 37.07
C ARG A 7 23.35 6.33 37.08
N LYS A 8 22.22 6.69 36.47
CA LYS A 8 21.09 5.77 36.21
C LYS A 8 21.49 4.76 35.13
N LYS A 9 21.42 3.47 35.46
CA LYS A 9 21.60 2.35 34.53
C LYS A 9 20.40 2.31 33.58
N VAL A 10 20.62 2.59 32.30
CA VAL A 10 19.61 2.45 31.25
C VAL A 10 19.33 0.95 31.08
N ARG A 11 18.14 0.47 31.47
CA ARG A 11 17.73 -0.90 31.18
C ARG A 11 17.29 -0.91 29.72
N ASN A 12 18.00 -1.64 28.87
CA ASN A 12 17.52 -1.90 27.51
C ASN A 12 16.14 -2.57 27.58
N PRO A 13 15.19 -2.20 26.69
CA PRO A 13 13.90 -2.85 26.64
C PRO A 13 14.08 -4.35 26.33
N PRO A 14 13.21 -5.22 26.87
CA PRO A 14 13.25 -6.65 26.56
C PRO A 14 13.01 -6.87 25.07
N ALA A 15 13.71 -7.85 24.48
CA ALA A 15 13.53 -8.24 23.09
C ALA A 15 12.06 -8.65 22.82
N PRO A 16 11.51 -8.34 21.63
CA PRO A 16 10.14 -8.74 21.30
C PRO A 16 10.04 -10.28 21.27
N THR A 17 9.12 -10.83 22.05
CA THR A 17 8.73 -12.24 22.04
C THR A 17 8.18 -12.63 20.65
N PRO A 18 8.53 -13.80 20.08
CA PRO A 18 7.98 -14.26 18.81
C PRO A 18 6.60 -14.88 19.04
N GLY A 19 5.59 -14.05 19.27
CA GLY A 19 4.19 -14.41 19.04
C GLY A 19 3.85 -13.92 17.64
N PHE A 20 3.40 -14.82 16.75
CA PHE A 20 3.01 -14.57 15.35
C PHE A 20 3.44 -13.20 14.85
N ALA A 21 4.64 -13.10 14.26
CA ALA A 21 5.09 -11.86 13.66
C ALA A 21 3.95 -11.32 12.81
N ALA A 22 3.34 -10.21 13.24
CA ALA A 22 2.33 -9.54 12.44
C ALA A 22 2.97 -9.33 11.08
N ALA A 23 2.48 -10.05 10.07
CA ALA A 23 3.05 -9.99 8.74
C ALA A 23 2.85 -8.56 8.26
N PHE A 24 3.90 -7.75 8.34
CA PHE A 24 3.89 -6.40 7.82
C PHE A 24 3.69 -6.54 6.32
N VAL A 25 2.53 -6.10 5.84
CA VAL A 25 2.26 -6.01 4.40
C VAL A 25 3.06 -4.83 3.89
N ASP A 26 4.07 -5.11 3.05
CA ASP A 26 4.71 -4.05 2.29
C ASP A 26 3.74 -3.62 1.19
N PHE A 27 3.42 -2.32 1.14
CA PHE A 27 2.58 -1.75 0.09
C PHE A 27 3.37 -1.40 -1.17
N LYS A 28 4.64 -1.83 -1.23
CA LYS A 28 5.51 -1.73 -2.38
C LYS A 28 5.71 -3.11 -3.01
N ILE A 29 5.65 -3.15 -4.35
CA ILE A 29 6.03 -4.31 -5.14
C ILE A 29 7.09 -3.95 -6.17
N ASP A 30 8.10 -4.80 -6.29
CA ASP A 30 9.13 -4.70 -7.33
C ASP A 30 8.88 -5.74 -8.43
N LEU A 31 8.70 -5.25 -9.64
CA LEU A 31 8.43 -6.02 -10.87
C LEU A 31 9.62 -5.95 -11.83
N HIS A 32 10.74 -5.35 -11.43
CA HIS A 32 11.88 -5.15 -12.31
C HIS A 32 12.43 -6.47 -12.86
N GLY A 33 12.70 -6.50 -14.18
CA GLY A 33 13.23 -7.68 -14.85
C GLY A 33 12.21 -8.81 -15.09
N LEU A 34 10.98 -8.68 -14.62
CA LEU A 34 9.92 -9.64 -14.92
C LEU A 34 9.39 -9.47 -16.35
N PHE A 35 8.94 -10.58 -16.94
CA PHE A 35 8.13 -10.51 -18.15
C PHE A 35 6.78 -9.88 -17.85
N VAL A 36 6.21 -9.19 -18.84
CA VAL A 36 4.93 -8.48 -18.69
C VAL A 36 3.84 -9.37 -18.12
N ARG A 37 3.67 -10.58 -18.66
CA ARG A 37 2.67 -11.54 -18.20
C ARG A 37 2.83 -11.89 -16.71
N ASP A 38 4.05 -12.13 -16.26
CA ASP A 38 4.33 -12.52 -14.88
C ASP A 38 4.18 -11.32 -13.93
N ALA A 39 4.58 -10.13 -14.38
CA ALA A 39 4.43 -8.89 -13.65
C ALA A 39 2.96 -8.55 -13.37
N ILE A 40 2.08 -8.73 -14.36
CA ILE A 40 0.63 -8.50 -14.19
C ILE A 40 0.05 -9.49 -13.16
N VAL A 41 0.40 -10.78 -13.26
CA VAL A 41 -0.07 -11.79 -12.29
C VAL A 41 0.43 -11.49 -10.87
N ALA A 42 1.67 -11.02 -10.73
CA ALA A 42 2.22 -10.63 -9.43
C ALA A 42 1.53 -9.37 -8.88
N LEU A 43 1.27 -8.39 -9.74
CA LEU A 43 0.59 -7.15 -9.40
C LEU A 43 -0.84 -7.40 -8.91
N ASP A 44 -1.60 -8.26 -9.59
CA ASP A 44 -2.96 -8.62 -9.18
C ASP A 44 -3.01 -9.23 -7.78
N LYS A 45 -2.14 -10.21 -7.53
CA LYS A 45 -2.05 -10.83 -6.21
C LYS A 45 -1.72 -9.81 -5.13
N HIS A 46 -0.81 -8.89 -5.43
CA HIS A 46 -0.40 -7.86 -4.50
C HIS A 46 -1.51 -6.84 -4.24
N LEU A 47 -2.26 -6.43 -5.27
CA LEU A 47 -3.43 -5.57 -5.13
C LEU A 47 -4.47 -6.14 -4.17
N GLN A 48 -4.76 -7.45 -4.28
CA GLN A 48 -5.72 -8.12 -3.39
C GLN A 48 -5.23 -8.12 -1.94
N ILE A 49 -3.93 -8.40 -1.70
CA ILE A 49 -3.34 -8.39 -0.35
C ILE A 49 -3.39 -6.98 0.25
N CYS A 50 -2.98 -5.97 -0.51
CA CYS A 50 -2.99 -4.58 -0.07
C CYS A 50 -4.41 -4.07 0.18
N PHE A 51 -5.36 -4.44 -0.68
CA PHE A 51 -6.77 -4.09 -0.49
C PHE A 51 -7.36 -4.74 0.76
N ALA A 52 -7.07 -6.03 1.01
CA ALA A 52 -7.50 -6.73 2.22
C ALA A 52 -6.85 -6.17 3.49
N ALA A 53 -5.68 -5.55 3.37
CA ALA A 53 -5.00 -4.82 4.44
C ALA A 53 -5.46 -3.36 4.58
N ASN A 54 -6.49 -2.92 3.84
CA ASN A 54 -6.98 -1.55 3.78
C ASN A 54 -5.88 -0.53 3.44
N ALA A 55 -4.91 -0.90 2.62
CA ALA A 55 -3.86 0.00 2.16
C ALA A 55 -4.47 1.13 1.32
N PRO A 56 -4.22 2.41 1.64
CA PRO A 56 -4.73 3.51 0.84
C PRO A 56 -3.98 3.65 -0.49
N ILE A 57 -2.69 3.29 -0.50
CA ILE A 57 -1.77 3.53 -1.62
C ILE A 57 -0.82 2.35 -1.75
N ILE A 58 -0.51 1.98 -2.98
CA ILE A 58 0.57 1.03 -3.31
C ILE A 58 1.62 1.67 -4.24
N HIS A 59 2.87 1.21 -4.11
CA HIS A 59 3.99 1.62 -4.95
C HIS A 59 4.42 0.46 -5.85
N VAL A 60 4.30 0.63 -7.16
CA VAL A 60 4.64 -0.39 -8.14
C VAL A 60 5.93 0.03 -8.86
N VAL A 61 7.03 -0.65 -8.53
CA VAL A 61 8.32 -0.45 -9.19
C VAL A 61 8.37 -1.36 -10.40
N HIS A 62 8.27 -0.79 -11.60
CA HIS A 62 8.44 -1.54 -12.86
C HIS A 62 9.74 -1.16 -13.58
N GLY A 63 10.46 -0.14 -13.09
CA GLY A 63 11.68 0.40 -13.69
C GLY A 63 11.41 1.24 -14.94
N HIS A 64 12.45 1.90 -15.43
CA HIS A 64 12.36 2.76 -16.63
C HIS A 64 12.42 1.94 -17.92
N GLY A 65 13.49 1.13 -18.07
CA GLY A 65 13.66 0.16 -19.15
C GLY A 65 13.25 0.66 -20.54
N SER A 66 12.64 -0.23 -21.33
CA SER A 66 12.03 0.10 -22.63
C SER A 66 10.61 0.69 -22.50
N GLY A 67 10.10 0.90 -21.29
CA GLY A 67 8.74 1.36 -21.04
C GLY A 67 7.63 0.32 -21.29
N ARG A 68 7.93 -0.89 -21.76
CA ARG A 68 6.93 -1.96 -21.97
C ARG A 68 6.22 -2.34 -20.68
N LEU A 69 7.00 -2.59 -19.62
CA LEU A 69 6.45 -2.98 -18.31
C LEU A 69 5.64 -1.83 -17.69
N LYS A 70 6.16 -0.61 -17.79
CA LYS A 70 5.45 0.63 -17.38
C LYS A 70 4.08 0.75 -18.04
N THR A 71 4.03 0.59 -19.36
CA THR A 71 2.79 0.75 -20.14
C THR A 71 1.78 -0.31 -19.72
N ALA A 72 2.17 -1.58 -19.74
CA ALA A 72 1.29 -2.68 -19.34
C ALA A 72 0.80 -2.57 -17.89
N VAL A 73 1.66 -2.20 -16.94
CA VAL A 73 1.28 -1.98 -15.55
C VAL A 73 0.29 -0.83 -15.40
N ARG A 74 0.53 0.30 -16.07
CA ARG A 74 -0.38 1.47 -15.99
C ARG A 74 -1.72 1.19 -16.61
N ASP A 75 -1.76 0.52 -17.75
CA ASP A 75 -3.00 0.17 -18.43
C ASP A 75 -3.80 -0.82 -17.57
N HIS A 76 -3.14 -1.86 -17.06
CA HIS A 76 -3.76 -2.82 -16.15
C HIS A 76 -4.33 -2.16 -14.89
N LEU A 77 -3.58 -1.26 -14.24
CA LEU A 77 -4.05 -0.56 -13.04
C LEU A 77 -5.24 0.37 -13.30
N LYS A 78 -5.30 1.03 -14.46
CA LYS A 78 -6.43 1.90 -14.83
C LYS A 78 -7.72 1.12 -15.01
N ASP A 79 -7.62 -0.10 -15.54
CA ASP A 79 -8.78 -0.97 -15.79
C ASP A 79 -9.17 -1.81 -14.56
N HIS A 80 -8.36 -1.79 -13.48
CA HIS A 80 -8.56 -2.67 -12.33
C HIS A 80 -9.59 -2.13 -11.33
N ASP A 81 -10.59 -2.96 -10.99
CA ASP A 81 -11.74 -2.59 -10.15
C ASP A 81 -11.39 -2.08 -8.74
N LEU A 82 -10.25 -2.50 -8.19
CA LEU A 82 -9.80 -2.10 -6.84
C LEU A 82 -9.07 -0.75 -6.80
N VAL A 83 -8.69 -0.20 -7.96
CA VAL A 83 -7.91 1.03 -8.07
C VAL A 83 -8.84 2.22 -8.31
N ASP A 84 -8.54 3.34 -7.66
CA ASP A 84 -9.25 4.61 -7.84
C ASP A 84 -8.46 5.59 -8.73
N LYS A 85 -7.15 5.71 -8.48
CA LYS A 85 -6.26 6.60 -9.25
C LYS A 85 -4.89 6.00 -9.47
N VAL A 86 -4.26 6.44 -10.56
CA VAL A 86 -2.93 5.99 -10.98
C VAL A 86 -2.11 7.19 -11.45
N TYR A 87 -0.90 7.36 -10.92
CA TYR A 87 0.01 8.44 -11.31
C TYR A 87 1.48 8.04 -11.11
N PRO A 88 2.43 8.68 -11.83
CA PRO A 88 3.86 8.44 -11.60
C PRO A 88 4.29 8.95 -10.22
N ALA A 89 5.33 8.33 -9.65
CA ALA A 89 5.93 8.82 -8.42
C ALA A 89 6.70 10.13 -8.65
N ALA A 90 6.93 10.87 -7.56
CA ALA A 90 7.79 12.05 -7.58
C ALA A 90 9.24 11.69 -7.97
N TYR A 91 9.98 12.66 -8.52
CA TYR A 91 11.36 12.45 -9.01
C TYR A 91 12.30 11.86 -7.94
N GLY A 92 12.16 12.27 -6.66
CA GLY A 92 12.93 11.73 -5.54
C GLY A 92 12.52 10.33 -5.05
N MET A 93 11.43 9.78 -5.58
CA MET A 93 10.83 8.49 -5.19
C MET A 93 10.86 7.48 -6.36
N GLY A 94 11.77 7.66 -7.31
CA GLY A 94 11.93 6.79 -8.48
C GLY A 94 11.22 7.29 -9.75
N GLY A 95 10.53 8.43 -9.68
CA GLY A 95 10.00 9.14 -10.84
C GLY A 95 9.08 8.29 -11.72
N ASP A 96 9.31 8.35 -13.02
CA ASP A 96 8.49 7.62 -14.01
C ASP A 96 8.70 6.09 -13.98
N GLY A 97 9.75 5.60 -13.29
CA GLY A 97 10.02 4.18 -13.09
C GLY A 97 9.18 3.54 -11.97
N VAL A 98 8.41 4.35 -11.24
CA VAL A 98 7.50 3.92 -10.19
C VAL A 98 6.12 4.49 -10.48
N THR A 99 5.12 3.62 -10.40
CA THR A 99 3.72 4.00 -10.51
C THR A 99 3.06 3.88 -9.14
N ILE A 100 2.37 4.93 -8.72
CA ILE A 100 1.58 4.98 -7.50
C ILE A 100 0.13 4.66 -7.88
N ALA A 101 -0.49 3.74 -7.16
CA ALA A 101 -1.91 3.44 -7.30
C ALA A 101 -2.64 3.69 -5.97
N GLU A 102 -3.68 4.53 -6.00
CA GLU A 102 -4.59 4.74 -4.88
C GLU A 102 -5.67 3.66 -4.94
N LEU A 103 -5.86 2.92 -3.84
CA LEU A 103 -6.86 1.86 -3.75
C LEU A 103 -8.17 2.39 -3.20
N LYS A 104 -9.27 1.76 -3.61
CA LYS A 104 -10.59 2.01 -3.02
C LYS A 104 -10.59 1.50 -1.57
N THR A 105 -11.14 2.27 -0.64
CA THR A 105 -11.26 1.83 0.77
C THR A 105 -12.38 0.80 0.95
N GLY A 106 -12.11 -0.27 1.72
CA GLY A 106 -13.04 -1.35 2.03
C GLY A 106 -14.38 -0.92 2.62
N ASP A 107 -14.42 0.14 3.45
CA ASP A 107 -15.66 0.66 4.06
C ASP A 107 -16.68 1.14 3.00
N ARG A 108 -16.18 1.70 1.89
CA ARG A 108 -17.02 2.11 0.74
C ARG A 108 -17.32 0.96 -0.22
N TYR A 109 -16.48 -0.09 -0.21
CA TYR A 109 -16.60 -1.25 -1.09
C TYR A 109 -17.61 -2.30 -0.54
N ALA A 110 -17.66 -2.50 0.78
CA ALA A 110 -18.61 -3.38 1.45
C ALA A 110 -20.07 -2.90 1.30
N THR A 111 -20.30 -1.58 1.35
CA THR A 111 -21.63 -0.96 1.23
C THR A 111 -22.29 -1.20 -0.14
N ARG A 112 -21.52 -1.33 -1.23
CA ARG A 112 -22.09 -1.48 -2.59
C ARG A 112 -22.44 -2.91 -2.96
N LYS A 113 -21.79 -3.92 -2.36
CA LYS A 113 -22.02 -5.33 -2.71
C LYS A 113 -23.06 -6.02 -1.81
N ASN A 114 -23.41 -5.40 -0.68
CA ASN A 114 -24.39 -5.93 0.28
C ASN A 114 -25.78 -5.27 0.16
N SER A 115 -26.29 -5.13 -1.06
CA SER A 115 -27.64 -4.59 -1.34
C SER A 115 -28.79 -5.51 -0.89
N HIS A 116 -28.49 -6.58 -0.14
CA HIS A 116 -29.50 -7.42 0.51
C HIS A 116 -29.74 -7.11 1.99
N ASN A 117 -28.93 -6.32 2.69
CA ASN A 117 -29.24 -5.81 4.05
C ASN A 117 -28.18 -4.81 4.54
N ALA A 118 -28.37 -3.51 4.31
CA ALA A 118 -27.94 -2.40 5.17
C ALA A 118 -28.20 -1.06 4.45
N ALA A 119 -28.93 -0.15 5.10
CA ALA A 119 -29.06 1.22 4.62
C ALA A 119 -27.69 1.94 4.68
N PRO A 120 -27.32 2.75 3.68
CA PRO A 120 -26.10 3.55 3.73
C PRO A 120 -26.21 4.58 4.86
N LEU A 121 -25.16 4.68 5.68
CA LEU A 121 -25.04 5.72 6.70
C LEU A 121 -25.10 7.10 6.03
N PRO A 122 -25.81 8.08 6.65
CA PRO A 122 -25.84 9.44 6.12
C PRO A 122 -24.42 10.03 6.15
N PRO A 123 -24.09 10.92 5.19
CA PRO A 123 -22.81 11.63 5.20
C PRO A 123 -22.64 12.41 6.53
N PRO A 124 -21.39 12.60 7.00
CA PRO A 124 -21.14 13.44 8.17
C PRO A 124 -21.67 14.85 7.90
N ASP A 125 -22.46 15.35 8.84
CA ASP A 125 -23.10 16.67 8.77
C ASP A 125 -22.05 17.76 8.98
N ASP A 126 -21.52 18.31 7.88
CA ASP A 126 -20.52 19.39 7.89
C ASP A 126 -21.16 20.78 8.10
N ARG A 127 -22.10 20.88 9.05
CA ARG A 127 -22.65 22.17 9.50
C ARG A 127 -22.20 22.50 10.92
N ARG A 128 -21.25 23.41 11.03
CA ARG A 128 -21.08 24.30 12.19
C ARG A 128 -21.19 25.74 11.73
#